data_AF-A0A6L7ILL5-F1
#
_entry.id   AF-A0A6L7ILL5-F1
#
_cell.length_a   1.000
_cell.length_b   1.000
_cell.length_c   1.000
_cell.angle_alpha   90.00
_cell.angle_beta   90.00
_cell.angle_gamma   90.00
#
_symmetry.space_group_name_H-M   'P 1'
#
loop_
_entity.id
_entity.type
_entity.pdbx_description
1 polymer ?
#
loop_
_entity_poly.entity_id
_entity_poly.type
_entity_poly.pdbx_seq_one_letter_code
_entity_poly.pdbx_strand_id
1 'polypeptide(L)'
;MKKILFSLSVIFANFAMAQFTTGTVNLGSTGMTVKLDTSATLATITLTGADTSYLGIGFGGTGSSGGMANGVDGFIYNSLSTTNTNLDYSFAGVGSTPNADPTQDWTVTSNTVASGIRTVVATRSLAGGTGDTPFTNTSSSINIFYAKGPSATLASNYHGGNRGYAVLTRSALLGTSDLAKESRNISLYPNPAKEKVSFKNADKIKSIDIYESAGRKVKSVKFDGQQINVSDLKSGNYYLEITLNDGSVSYQKLIKE
;
A
#
# COMPACT_ATOMS: atom_id res chain seq x y z
N MET A 1 -20.00 10.90 49.22
CA MET A 1 -19.46 9.93 48.24
C MET A 1 -19.29 10.63 46.90
N LYS A 2 -18.08 11.12 46.58
CA LYS A 2 -17.80 11.79 45.31
C LYS A 2 -17.51 10.73 44.24
N LYS A 3 -18.37 10.63 43.23
CA LYS A 3 -18.17 9.75 42.07
C LYS A 3 -17.13 10.41 41.16
N ILE A 4 -15.94 9.83 41.09
CA ILE A 4 -14.91 10.20 40.12
C ILE A 4 -15.22 9.41 38.84
N LEU A 5 -15.69 10.10 37.80
CA LEU A 5 -15.82 9.53 36.47
C LEU A 5 -14.42 9.47 35.84
N PHE A 6 -13.92 8.27 35.59
CA PHE A 6 -12.71 8.04 34.83
C PHE A 6 -13.12 7.82 33.36
N SER A 7 -13.04 8.87 32.55
CA SER A 7 -13.21 8.77 31.10
C SER A 7 -11.97 8.13 30.50
N LEU A 8 -12.04 6.83 30.21
CA LEU A 8 -11.02 6.08 29.49
C LEU A 8 -11.16 6.38 27.99
N SER A 9 -10.40 7.36 27.50
CA SER A 9 -10.26 7.61 26.06
C SER A 9 -9.37 6.51 25.46
N VAL A 10 -10.01 5.46 24.95
CA VAL A 10 -9.35 4.44 24.11
C VAL A 10 -8.99 5.11 22.79
N ILE A 11 -7.73 5.51 22.65
CA ILE A 11 -7.16 5.90 21.36
C ILE A 11 -7.02 4.61 20.56
N PHE A 12 -7.92 4.37 19.62
CA PHE A 12 -7.71 3.39 18.56
C PHE A 12 -6.58 3.90 17.66
N ALA A 13 -5.35 3.51 17.99
CA ALA A 13 -4.24 3.61 17.05
C ALA A 13 -4.53 2.65 15.90
N ASN A 14 -5.02 3.18 14.77
CA ASN A 14 -4.99 2.45 13.51
C ASN A 14 -3.52 2.25 13.13
N PHE A 15 -2.95 1.09 13.49
CA PHE A 15 -1.67 0.67 12.95
C PHE A 15 -1.88 0.36 11.47
N ALA A 16 -1.67 1.36 10.61
CA ALA A 16 -1.48 1.11 9.20
C ALA A 16 -0.17 0.32 9.05
N MET A 17 -0.28 -1.00 8.91
CA MET A 17 0.86 -1.86 8.62
C MET A 17 1.40 -1.50 7.24
N ALA A 18 2.72 -1.41 7.10
CA ALA A 18 3.35 -1.04 5.84
C ALA A 18 2.92 -2.00 4.72
N GLN A 19 2.53 -1.46 3.57
CA GLN A 19 2.32 -2.21 2.35
C GLN A 19 3.55 -2.05 1.47
N PHE A 20 3.90 -3.07 0.69
CA PHE A 20 5.00 -3.00 -0.26
C PHE A 20 4.48 -3.29 -1.67
N THR A 21 5.05 -2.63 -2.67
CA THR A 21 4.71 -2.82 -4.08
C THR A 21 5.96 -3.01 -4.91
N THR A 22 5.84 -3.77 -5.99
CA THR A 22 6.84 -3.80 -7.05
C THR A 22 6.66 -2.68 -8.08
N GLY A 23 5.53 -1.96 -8.03
CA GLY A 23 5.03 -1.26 -9.21
C GLY A 23 4.76 -2.24 -10.37
N THR A 24 4.42 -1.69 -11.54
CA THR A 24 4.26 -2.49 -12.75
C THR A 24 5.61 -2.78 -13.38
N VAL A 25 5.96 -4.06 -13.51
CA VAL A 25 7.21 -4.54 -14.11
C VAL A 25 6.92 -5.14 -15.49
N ASN A 26 7.65 -4.70 -16.51
CA ASN A 26 7.57 -5.25 -17.87
C ASN A 26 8.36 -6.56 -17.97
N LEU A 27 7.78 -7.57 -18.61
CA LEU A 27 8.34 -8.93 -18.71
C LEU A 27 8.96 -9.19 -20.09
N GLY A 28 9.98 -8.39 -20.41
CA GLY A 28 10.74 -8.49 -21.66
C GLY A 28 9.85 -8.31 -22.90
N SER A 29 10.13 -9.11 -23.95
CA SER A 29 9.42 -9.05 -25.24
C SER A 29 8.07 -9.77 -25.26
N THR A 30 7.63 -10.34 -24.13
CA THR A 30 6.38 -11.12 -24.08
C THR A 30 5.12 -10.27 -24.22
N GLY A 31 5.22 -8.96 -24.00
CA GLY A 31 4.08 -8.06 -23.87
C GLY A 31 3.31 -8.23 -22.56
N MET A 32 3.83 -9.03 -21.61
CA MET A 32 3.25 -9.17 -20.28
C MET A 32 3.79 -8.12 -19.31
N THR A 33 2.98 -7.77 -18.32
CA THR A 33 3.43 -7.04 -17.14
C THR A 33 2.96 -7.70 -15.86
N VAL A 34 3.72 -7.56 -14.79
CA VAL A 34 3.34 -8.04 -13.46
C VAL A 34 3.53 -6.96 -12.42
N LYS A 35 2.61 -6.88 -11.47
CA LYS A 35 2.75 -6.14 -10.22
C LYS A 35 2.46 -7.08 -9.07
N LEU A 36 3.30 -7.09 -8.04
CA LEU A 36 3.10 -7.85 -6.82
C LEU A 36 3.09 -6.89 -5.63
N ASP A 37 1.95 -6.83 -4.95
CA ASP A 37 1.77 -6.07 -3.73
C ASP A 37 1.67 -7.03 -2.54
N THR A 38 2.17 -6.63 -1.37
CA THR A 38 1.86 -7.33 -0.12
C THR A 38 1.40 -6.35 0.93
N SER A 39 0.42 -6.79 1.70
CA SER A 39 -0.01 -6.17 2.94
C SER A 39 0.48 -7.00 4.13
N ALA A 40 -0.01 -6.69 5.34
CA ALA A 40 0.27 -7.49 6.53
C ALA A 40 -0.14 -8.97 6.40
N THR A 41 -1.11 -9.30 5.55
CA THR A 41 -1.72 -10.65 5.50
C THR A 41 -1.81 -11.25 4.11
N LEU A 42 -1.77 -10.44 3.06
CA LEU A 42 -2.02 -10.88 1.69
C LEU A 42 -0.87 -10.53 0.75
N ALA A 43 -0.66 -11.40 -0.23
CA ALA A 43 -0.01 -11.08 -1.49
C ALA A 43 -1.07 -10.90 -2.58
N THR A 44 -0.89 -9.89 -3.43
CA THR A 44 -1.76 -9.58 -4.57
C THR A 44 -0.93 -9.51 -5.83
N ILE A 45 -1.23 -10.36 -6.81
CA ILE A 45 -0.63 -10.29 -8.14
C ILE A 45 -1.61 -9.61 -9.10
N THR A 46 -1.10 -8.65 -9.88
CA THR A 46 -1.77 -8.12 -11.07
C THR A 46 -0.93 -8.52 -12.27
N LEU A 47 -1.45 -9.44 -13.10
CA LEU A 47 -0.79 -9.96 -14.27
C LEU A 47 -1.53 -9.51 -15.53
N THR A 48 -0.79 -8.97 -16.49
CA THR A 48 -1.35 -8.57 -17.80
C THR A 48 -0.65 -9.28 -18.94
N GLY A 49 -1.36 -9.43 -20.06
CA GLY A 49 -0.83 -9.99 -21.30
C GLY A 49 -1.93 -10.21 -22.34
N ALA A 50 -1.56 -10.74 -23.50
CA ALA A 50 -2.53 -11.04 -24.56
C ALA A 50 -3.63 -11.97 -24.05
N ASP A 51 -4.89 -11.60 -24.27
CA ASP A 51 -6.07 -12.33 -23.79
C ASP A 51 -6.27 -13.72 -24.42
N THR A 52 -5.60 -13.94 -25.55
CA THR A 52 -5.54 -15.20 -26.31
C THR A 52 -4.43 -16.14 -25.84
N SER A 53 -3.64 -15.80 -24.82
CA SER A 53 -2.48 -16.57 -24.35
C SER A 53 -2.61 -16.96 -22.88
N TYR A 54 -2.05 -18.11 -22.47
CA TYR A 54 -1.79 -18.36 -21.06
C TYR A 54 -0.67 -17.42 -20.57
N LEU A 55 -0.76 -17.03 -19.31
CA LEU A 55 0.17 -16.12 -18.64
C LEU A 55 0.73 -16.83 -17.42
N GLY A 56 2.04 -17.08 -17.37
CA GLY A 56 2.68 -17.84 -16.30
C GLY A 56 3.78 -17.06 -15.60
N ILE A 57 3.81 -17.14 -14.27
CA ILE A 57 4.86 -16.64 -13.39
C ILE A 57 5.27 -17.79 -12.47
N GLY A 58 6.57 -18.03 -12.34
CA GLY A 58 7.14 -18.91 -11.33
C GLY A 58 7.97 -18.14 -10.33
N PHE A 59 7.95 -18.58 -9.07
CA PHE A 59 8.63 -17.92 -7.97
C PHE A 59 9.94 -18.65 -7.62
N GLY A 60 11.05 -17.93 -7.60
CA GLY A 60 12.38 -18.51 -7.40
C GLY A 60 13.15 -18.80 -8.71
N GLY A 61 14.35 -19.37 -8.58
CA GLY A 61 15.32 -19.53 -9.67
C GLY A 61 16.12 -18.24 -9.94
N THR A 62 17.45 -18.33 -9.97
CA THR A 62 18.33 -17.17 -10.24
C THR A 62 19.02 -17.32 -11.60
N GLY A 63 18.91 -16.31 -12.46
CA GLY A 63 19.65 -16.24 -13.72
C GLY A 63 19.20 -17.25 -14.77
N SER A 64 20.09 -17.66 -15.68
CA SER A 64 19.77 -18.61 -16.76
C SER A 64 19.58 -20.07 -16.30
N SER A 65 19.63 -20.33 -15.00
CA SER A 65 19.67 -21.67 -14.40
C SER A 65 18.62 -21.78 -13.28
N GLY A 66 17.66 -22.69 -13.43
CA GLY A 66 16.71 -23.04 -12.35
C GLY A 66 15.25 -22.64 -12.56
N GLY A 67 14.90 -21.93 -13.63
CA GLY A 67 13.49 -21.73 -14.00
C GLY A 67 12.83 -23.05 -14.39
N MET A 68 11.57 -23.26 -13.96
CA MET A 68 10.79 -24.49 -14.18
C MET A 68 11.41 -25.76 -13.57
N ALA A 69 12.31 -25.66 -12.59
CA ALA A 69 12.80 -26.85 -11.89
C ALA A 69 11.64 -27.63 -11.23
N ASN A 70 11.82 -28.94 -11.04
CA ASN A 70 10.78 -29.79 -10.44
C ASN A 70 10.45 -29.33 -9.01
N GLY A 71 9.17 -29.14 -8.71
CA GLY A 71 8.65 -28.71 -7.42
C GLY A 71 8.68 -27.20 -7.17
N VAL A 72 9.00 -26.38 -8.18
CA VAL A 72 8.92 -24.92 -8.04
C VAL A 72 7.46 -24.46 -8.10
N ASP A 73 7.11 -23.46 -7.29
CA ASP A 73 5.78 -22.83 -7.23
C ASP A 73 5.57 -21.84 -8.40
N GLY A 74 4.36 -21.80 -8.95
CA GLY A 74 3.94 -20.86 -9.97
C GLY A 74 2.46 -20.49 -9.94
N PHE A 75 2.21 -19.27 -10.39
CA PHE A 75 0.89 -18.77 -10.74
C PHE A 75 0.72 -18.82 -12.26
N ILE A 76 -0.31 -19.52 -12.76
CA ILE A 76 -0.63 -19.58 -14.19
C ILE A 76 -2.10 -19.28 -14.42
N TYR A 77 -2.37 -18.27 -15.22
CA TYR A 77 -3.70 -18.03 -15.76
C TYR A 77 -3.84 -18.63 -17.17
N ASN A 78 -4.86 -19.45 -17.40
CA ASN A 78 -5.14 -20.10 -18.67
C ASN A 78 -6.65 -20.28 -18.90
N SER A 79 -7.03 -20.98 -19.98
CA SER A 79 -8.44 -21.17 -20.38
C SER A 79 -9.29 -21.98 -19.38
N LEU A 80 -8.68 -22.70 -18.45
CA LEU A 80 -9.36 -23.46 -17.38
C LEU A 80 -9.41 -22.69 -16.05
N SER A 81 -8.76 -21.52 -15.95
CA SER A 81 -8.73 -20.72 -14.74
C SER A 81 -10.11 -20.14 -14.42
N THR A 82 -10.53 -20.29 -13.16
CA THR A 82 -11.74 -19.67 -12.62
C THR A 82 -11.38 -18.71 -11.48
N THR A 83 -12.34 -18.39 -10.60
CA THR A 83 -12.09 -17.57 -9.42
C THR A 83 -11.05 -18.18 -8.49
N ASN A 84 -11.00 -19.51 -8.33
CA ASN A 84 -10.16 -20.17 -7.34
C ASN A 84 -9.72 -21.58 -7.78
N THR A 85 -9.64 -21.82 -9.09
CA THR A 85 -9.16 -23.09 -9.64
C THR A 85 -8.25 -22.83 -10.83
N ASN A 86 -7.29 -23.74 -11.06
CA ASN A 86 -6.30 -23.67 -12.13
C ASN A 86 -5.52 -22.34 -12.12
N LEU A 87 -5.01 -21.94 -10.95
CA LEU A 87 -4.20 -20.75 -10.71
C LEU A 87 -2.85 -21.12 -10.08
N ASP A 88 -2.83 -22.03 -9.10
CA ASP A 88 -1.63 -22.56 -8.44
C ASP A 88 -1.10 -23.79 -9.17
N TYR A 89 0.20 -23.79 -9.46
CA TYR A 89 0.87 -24.87 -10.18
C TYR A 89 2.26 -25.17 -9.63
N SER A 90 2.54 -26.46 -9.45
CA SER A 90 3.88 -26.98 -9.30
C SER A 90 4.53 -27.31 -10.65
N PHE A 91 5.73 -26.80 -10.89
CA PHE A 91 6.51 -27.12 -12.08
C PHE A 91 7.08 -28.55 -12.02
N ALA A 92 7.02 -29.28 -13.13
CA ALA A 92 7.45 -30.69 -13.20
C ALA A 92 8.86 -30.88 -13.78
N GLY A 93 9.62 -29.79 -13.96
CA GLY A 93 10.89 -29.80 -14.70
C GLY A 93 10.79 -29.16 -16.08
N VAL A 94 11.95 -28.78 -16.63
CA VAL A 94 12.04 -28.19 -17.97
C VAL A 94 11.59 -29.20 -19.03
N GLY A 95 10.68 -28.76 -19.91
CA GLY A 95 10.12 -29.60 -20.98
C GLY A 95 8.82 -30.31 -20.61
N SER A 96 8.40 -30.24 -19.34
CA SER A 96 7.13 -30.80 -18.88
C SER A 96 6.08 -29.70 -18.66
N THR A 97 4.82 -30.03 -18.93
CA THR A 97 3.70 -29.14 -18.57
C THR A 97 3.60 -29.04 -17.04
N PRO A 98 3.41 -27.85 -16.46
CA PRO A 98 3.17 -27.68 -15.02
C PRO A 98 1.90 -28.40 -14.58
N ASN A 99 1.91 -28.93 -13.35
CA ASN A 99 0.76 -29.61 -12.77
C ASN A 99 -0.03 -28.62 -11.91
N ALA A 100 -1.35 -28.55 -12.09
CA ALA A 100 -2.18 -27.76 -11.18
C ALA A 100 -2.12 -28.37 -9.77
N ASP A 101 -1.96 -27.52 -8.77
CA ASP A 101 -1.84 -27.99 -7.40
C ASP A 101 -3.20 -28.51 -6.89
N PRO A 102 -3.22 -29.59 -6.07
CA PRO A 102 -4.47 -30.14 -5.55
C PRO A 102 -5.25 -29.15 -4.68
N THR A 103 -4.53 -28.25 -4.01
CA THR A 103 -5.08 -27.12 -3.26
C THR A 103 -4.75 -25.85 -4.03
N GLN A 104 -5.73 -24.95 -4.11
CA GLN A 104 -5.60 -23.69 -4.83
C GLN A 104 -5.76 -22.56 -3.81
N ASP A 105 -4.70 -21.77 -3.65
CA ASP A 105 -4.58 -20.72 -2.64
C ASP A 105 -4.83 -19.33 -3.25
N TRP A 106 -4.57 -19.14 -4.55
CA TRP A 106 -4.93 -17.91 -5.24
C TRP A 106 -6.43 -17.79 -5.48
N THR A 107 -6.96 -16.61 -5.17
CA THR A 107 -8.32 -16.22 -5.52
C THR A 107 -8.30 -15.00 -6.44
N VAL A 108 -8.83 -15.12 -7.66
CA VAL A 108 -9.02 -14.01 -8.59
C VAL A 108 -10.08 -13.06 -8.06
N THR A 109 -9.71 -11.80 -7.87
CA THR A 109 -10.59 -10.70 -7.43
C THR A 109 -11.02 -9.79 -8.58
N SER A 110 -10.30 -9.80 -9.70
CA SER A 110 -10.68 -9.09 -10.92
C SER A 110 -10.09 -9.78 -12.15
N ASN A 111 -10.85 -9.81 -13.23
CA ASN A 111 -10.42 -10.35 -14.51
C ASN A 111 -11.12 -9.62 -15.65
N THR A 112 -10.40 -8.72 -16.31
CA THR A 112 -10.96 -7.88 -17.38
C THR A 112 -10.18 -8.07 -18.68
N VAL A 113 -10.86 -7.84 -19.79
CA VAL A 113 -10.24 -7.81 -21.13
C VAL A 113 -10.59 -6.48 -21.77
N ALA A 114 -9.56 -5.75 -22.20
CA ALA A 114 -9.70 -4.50 -22.94
C ALA A 114 -8.69 -4.50 -24.09
N SER A 115 -9.18 -4.26 -25.31
CA SER A 115 -8.34 -4.15 -26.52
C SER A 115 -7.37 -5.33 -26.72
N GLY A 116 -7.81 -6.56 -26.46
CA GLY A 116 -6.99 -7.78 -26.61
C GLY A 116 -5.96 -8.01 -25.49
N ILE A 117 -5.99 -7.20 -24.42
CA ILE A 117 -5.16 -7.37 -23.24
C ILE A 117 -6.03 -7.81 -22.07
N ARG A 118 -5.65 -8.92 -21.45
CA ARG A 118 -6.23 -9.39 -20.19
C ARG A 118 -5.48 -8.77 -19.02
N THR A 119 -6.23 -8.38 -17.99
CA THR A 119 -5.70 -8.02 -16.68
C THR A 119 -6.34 -8.92 -15.63
N VAL A 120 -5.53 -9.77 -14.99
CA VAL A 120 -5.94 -10.66 -13.91
C VAL A 120 -5.37 -10.13 -12.60
N VAL A 121 -6.23 -9.96 -11.60
CA VAL A 121 -5.84 -9.63 -10.22
C VAL A 121 -6.22 -10.80 -9.34
N ALA A 122 -5.26 -11.38 -8.63
CA ALA A 122 -5.48 -12.49 -7.70
C ALA A 122 -4.77 -12.24 -6.37
N THR A 123 -5.33 -12.80 -5.29
CA THR A 123 -4.80 -12.67 -3.93
C THR A 123 -4.65 -14.02 -3.26
N ARG A 124 -3.60 -14.19 -2.45
CA ARG A 124 -3.46 -15.30 -1.49
C ARG A 124 -2.83 -14.83 -0.19
N SER A 125 -2.82 -15.69 0.83
CA SER A 125 -2.12 -15.41 2.09
C SER A 125 -0.61 -15.27 1.86
N LEU A 126 0.11 -14.57 2.74
CA LEU A 126 1.57 -14.46 2.64
C LEU A 126 2.28 -15.82 2.73
N ALA A 127 1.74 -16.74 3.55
CA ALA A 127 2.32 -18.05 3.75
C ALA A 127 2.10 -18.98 2.54
N GLY A 128 0.94 -18.85 1.88
CA GLY A 128 0.50 -19.83 0.89
C GLY A 128 0.02 -21.14 1.52
N GLY A 129 -0.14 -22.15 0.66
CA GLY A 129 -0.39 -23.54 1.01
C GLY A 129 0.85 -24.42 1.02
N THR A 130 0.64 -25.73 0.94
CA THR A 130 1.74 -26.71 0.87
C THR A 130 2.33 -26.74 -0.54
N GLY A 131 3.62 -26.44 -0.67
CA GLY A 131 4.31 -26.37 -1.97
C GLY A 131 4.55 -24.94 -2.46
N ASP A 132 3.86 -23.98 -1.87
CA ASP A 132 3.97 -22.58 -2.22
C ASP A 132 5.29 -21.94 -1.74
N THR A 133 5.78 -20.99 -2.53
CA THR A 133 6.80 -20.05 -2.07
C THR A 133 6.14 -18.98 -1.20
N PRO A 134 6.56 -18.80 0.06
CA PRO A 134 6.01 -17.75 0.92
C PRO A 134 6.51 -16.37 0.49
N PHE A 135 5.65 -15.36 0.66
CA PHE A 135 6.03 -13.96 0.48
C PHE A 135 6.27 -13.28 1.82
N THR A 136 7.29 -12.43 1.88
CA THR A 136 7.52 -11.54 3.02
C THR A 136 6.94 -10.16 2.73
N ASN A 137 6.31 -9.55 3.73
CA ASN A 137 5.85 -8.17 3.66
C ASN A 137 7.00 -7.19 3.98
N THR A 138 7.99 -7.17 3.10
CA THR A 138 9.24 -6.39 3.25
C THR A 138 9.66 -5.77 1.91
N SER A 139 10.72 -4.95 1.93
CA SER A 139 11.36 -4.40 0.73
C SER A 139 12.28 -5.39 0.00
N SER A 140 12.33 -6.65 0.44
CA SER A 140 13.16 -7.68 -0.20
C SER A 140 12.66 -7.96 -1.61
N SER A 141 13.60 -8.11 -2.55
CA SER A 141 13.27 -8.43 -3.93
C SER A 141 12.79 -9.88 -4.09
N ILE A 142 11.93 -10.12 -5.07
CA ILE A 142 11.45 -11.47 -5.43
C ILE A 142 12.02 -11.82 -6.80
N ASN A 143 12.69 -12.96 -6.91
CA ASN A 143 13.13 -13.50 -8.20
C ASN A 143 11.98 -14.27 -8.83
N ILE A 144 11.73 -14.01 -10.12
CA ILE A 144 10.73 -14.72 -10.90
C ILE A 144 11.29 -15.19 -12.23
N PHE A 145 10.66 -16.22 -12.77
CA PHE A 145 10.65 -16.51 -14.20
C PHE A 145 9.23 -16.41 -14.73
N TYR A 146 9.10 -16.20 -16.03
CA TYR A 146 7.81 -15.98 -16.65
C TYR A 146 7.76 -16.57 -18.04
N ALA A 147 6.55 -16.87 -18.50
CA ALA A 147 6.28 -17.33 -19.84
C ALA A 147 4.89 -16.93 -20.33
N LYS A 148 4.77 -16.68 -21.63
CA LYS A 148 3.51 -16.48 -22.34
C LYS A 148 3.29 -17.58 -23.36
N GLY A 149 2.12 -18.21 -23.33
CA GLY A 149 1.74 -19.19 -24.33
C GLY A 149 1.53 -18.61 -25.72
N PRO A 150 1.51 -19.47 -26.76
CA PRO A 150 0.97 -19.13 -28.08
C PRO A 150 -0.58 -19.16 -28.11
N SER A 151 -1.21 -19.82 -27.13
CA SER A 151 -2.67 -19.89 -26.97
C SER A 151 -3.05 -19.86 -25.49
N ALA A 152 -4.35 -19.74 -25.18
CA ALA A 152 -4.87 -19.73 -23.82
C ALA A 152 -4.82 -21.10 -23.13
N THR A 153 -4.57 -22.18 -23.88
CA THR A 153 -4.46 -23.53 -23.33
C THR A 153 -3.04 -23.81 -22.87
N LEU A 154 -2.87 -24.33 -21.65
CA LEU A 154 -1.55 -24.64 -21.09
C LEU A 154 -0.97 -25.96 -21.65
N ALA A 155 -1.80 -27.01 -21.76
CA ALA A 155 -1.37 -28.35 -22.15
C ALA A 155 -0.73 -28.35 -23.54
N SER A 156 0.47 -28.95 -23.65
CA SER A 156 1.23 -29.14 -24.90
C SER A 156 1.61 -27.87 -25.67
N ASN A 157 1.43 -26.68 -25.07
CA ASN A 157 1.71 -25.40 -25.72
C ASN A 157 3.04 -24.81 -25.22
N TYR A 158 4.11 -25.07 -25.98
CA TYR A 158 5.41 -24.48 -25.73
C TYR A 158 5.38 -22.96 -25.96
N HIS A 159 5.87 -22.18 -24.98
CA HIS A 159 5.89 -20.72 -25.02
C HIS A 159 6.95 -20.14 -25.99
N GLY A 160 7.82 -20.98 -26.55
CA GLY A 160 8.85 -20.54 -27.50
C GLY A 160 9.82 -19.55 -26.86
N GLY A 161 10.08 -18.45 -27.58
CA GLY A 161 10.91 -17.34 -27.09
C GLY A 161 10.19 -16.41 -26.11
N ASN A 162 8.90 -16.59 -25.85
CA ASN A 162 8.13 -15.70 -24.97
C ASN A 162 8.31 -16.07 -23.49
N ARG A 163 9.56 -16.03 -23.01
CA ARG A 163 9.94 -16.38 -21.64
C ARG A 163 11.11 -15.55 -21.16
N GLY A 164 11.34 -15.53 -19.86
CA GLY A 164 12.50 -14.87 -19.29
C GLY A 164 12.53 -14.93 -17.77
N TYR A 165 13.44 -14.14 -17.21
CA TYR A 165 13.64 -13.97 -15.77
C TYR A 165 13.54 -12.48 -15.44
N ALA A 166 13.03 -12.16 -14.25
CA ALA A 166 13.00 -10.80 -13.73
C ALA A 166 13.24 -10.79 -12.21
N VAL A 167 13.78 -9.68 -11.73
CA VAL A 167 13.89 -9.38 -10.30
C VAL A 167 12.86 -8.31 -9.98
N LEU A 168 11.88 -8.66 -9.16
CA LEU A 168 10.86 -7.73 -8.69
C LEU A 168 11.40 -6.97 -7.48
N THR A 169 11.87 -5.75 -7.68
CA THR A 169 12.28 -4.86 -6.59
C THR A 169 11.05 -4.32 -5.89
N ARG A 170 11.12 -4.10 -4.57
CA ARG A 170 9.96 -3.70 -3.77
C ARG A 170 10.22 -2.41 -3.01
N SER A 171 9.25 -1.51 -3.02
CA SER A 171 9.25 -0.27 -2.27
C SER A 171 8.02 -0.18 -1.36
N ALA A 172 8.15 0.53 -0.25
CA ALA A 172 7.02 0.79 0.63
C ALA A 172 5.99 1.68 -0.08
N LEU A 173 4.74 1.25 -0.07
CA LEU A 173 3.59 2.08 -0.41
C LEU A 173 3.33 3.02 0.76
N LEU A 174 3.62 4.31 0.58
CA LEU A 174 3.26 5.34 1.55
C LEU A 174 1.74 5.52 1.51
N GLY A 175 1.08 5.25 2.63
CA GLY A 175 -0.38 5.36 2.74
C GLY A 175 -0.86 6.81 2.60
N THR A 176 -2.07 6.97 2.05
CA THR A 176 -2.78 8.27 2.00
C THR A 176 -3.05 8.87 3.38
N SER A 177 -2.85 8.10 4.45
CA SER A 177 -2.88 8.58 5.83
C SER A 177 -1.86 9.69 6.10
N ASP A 178 -0.69 9.68 5.45
CA ASP A 178 0.31 10.73 5.70
C ASP A 178 -0.03 12.03 4.96
N LEU A 179 -0.64 11.96 3.77
CA LEU A 179 -1.22 13.13 3.11
C LEU A 179 -2.41 13.70 3.91
N ALA A 180 -3.24 12.83 4.49
CA ALA A 180 -4.33 13.26 5.38
C ALA A 180 -3.81 13.91 6.67
N LYS A 181 -2.71 13.41 7.26
CA LYS A 181 -2.05 14.04 8.42
C LYS A 181 -1.43 15.39 8.07
N GLU A 182 -0.70 15.51 6.96
CA GLU A 182 -0.16 16.79 6.48
C GLU A 182 -1.27 17.81 6.24
N SER A 183 -2.42 17.37 5.71
CA SER A 183 -3.57 18.23 5.49
C SER A 183 -4.20 18.74 6.80
N ARG A 184 -4.00 18.05 7.93
CA ARG A 184 -4.49 18.45 9.27
C ARG A 184 -3.42 19.14 10.12
N ASN A 185 -2.17 19.18 9.65
CA ASN A 185 -1.08 19.78 10.39
C ASN A 185 -1.17 21.31 10.26
N ILE A 186 -1.70 21.96 11.29
CA ILE A 186 -1.70 23.42 11.42
C ILE A 186 -0.38 23.82 12.05
N SER A 187 0.44 24.60 11.35
CA SER A 187 1.66 25.20 11.92
C SER A 187 1.52 26.71 12.01
N LEU A 188 2.04 27.32 13.06
CA LEU A 188 1.96 28.76 13.28
C LEU A 188 3.30 29.47 12.97
N TYR A 189 3.24 30.67 12.40
CA TYR A 189 4.42 31.48 12.08
C TYR A 189 4.12 32.99 12.11
N PRO A 190 5.11 33.84 12.45
CA PRO A 190 6.40 33.48 13.02
C PRO A 190 6.26 32.90 14.44
N ASN A 191 7.26 32.12 14.87
CA ASN A 191 7.40 31.62 16.23
C ASN A 191 8.90 31.58 16.57
N PRO A 192 9.41 32.44 17.46
CA PRO A 192 8.68 33.38 18.34
C PRO A 192 7.92 34.50 17.61
N ALA A 193 6.87 35.03 18.24
CA ALA A 193 6.01 36.08 17.70
C ALA A 193 5.97 37.31 18.60
N LYS A 194 5.85 38.51 18.01
CA LYS A 194 5.73 39.79 18.74
C LYS A 194 4.30 40.32 18.79
N GLU A 195 3.63 40.40 17.65
CA GLU A 195 2.30 41.02 17.55
C GLU A 195 1.27 40.14 16.87
N LYS A 196 1.65 39.41 15.81
CA LYS A 196 0.72 38.64 14.99
C LYS A 196 1.28 37.27 14.65
N VAL A 197 0.36 36.32 14.47
CA VAL A 197 0.66 34.94 14.10
C VAL A 197 -0.27 34.53 12.96
N SER A 198 0.32 33.98 11.92
CA SER A 198 -0.35 33.34 10.78
C SER A 198 -0.26 31.83 10.89
N PHE A 199 -1.09 31.13 10.11
CA PHE A 199 -1.18 29.67 10.14
C PHE A 199 -1.06 29.08 8.75
N LYS A 200 -0.32 27.98 8.64
CA LYS A 200 -0.42 27.09 7.47
C LYS A 200 -1.73 26.32 7.56
N ASN A 201 -2.41 26.13 6.41
CA ASN A 201 -3.74 25.52 6.34
C ASN A 201 -4.81 26.29 7.14
N ALA A 202 -4.70 27.64 7.14
CA ALA A 202 -5.61 28.56 7.81
C ALA A 202 -7.08 28.37 7.41
N ASP A 203 -7.34 27.98 6.17
CA ASP A 203 -8.66 27.66 5.60
C ASP A 203 -9.43 26.59 6.37
N LYS A 204 -8.73 25.76 7.16
CA LYS A 204 -9.31 24.66 7.92
C LYS A 204 -9.65 25.02 9.36
N ILE A 205 -9.20 26.19 9.83
CA ILE A 205 -9.35 26.60 11.22
C ILE A 205 -10.75 27.19 11.42
N LYS A 206 -11.46 26.64 12.42
CA LYS A 206 -12.77 27.13 12.86
C LYS A 206 -12.63 28.12 14.02
N SER A 207 -11.82 27.78 15.02
CA SER A 207 -11.61 28.62 16.21
C SER A 207 -10.28 28.30 16.88
N ILE A 208 -9.74 29.27 17.62
CA ILE A 208 -8.48 29.14 18.35
C ILE A 208 -8.69 29.60 19.79
N ASP A 209 -8.39 28.72 20.74
CA ASP A 209 -8.29 29.05 22.16
C ASP A 209 -6.83 29.06 22.60
N ILE A 210 -6.44 30.08 23.36
CA ILE A 210 -5.06 30.28 23.82
C ILE A 210 -5.00 30.05 25.33
N TYR A 211 -4.05 29.22 25.75
CA TYR A 211 -3.82 28.85 27.14
C TYR A 211 -2.40 29.22 27.57
N GLU A 212 -2.24 29.63 28.82
CA GLU A 212 -0.94 29.76 29.48
C GLU A 212 -0.37 28.38 29.86
N SER A 213 0.91 28.32 30.23
CA SER A 213 1.57 27.09 30.70
C SER A 213 0.88 26.42 31.89
N ALA A 214 0.16 27.17 32.72
CA ALA A 214 -0.65 26.66 33.82
C ALA A 214 -2.01 26.07 33.40
N GLY A 215 -2.32 26.02 32.09
CA GLY A 215 -3.57 25.48 31.56
C GLY A 215 -4.78 26.45 31.66
N ARG A 216 -4.55 27.69 32.09
CA ARG A 216 -5.59 28.72 32.14
C ARG A 216 -5.85 29.29 30.74
N LYS A 217 -7.10 29.25 30.27
CA LYS A 217 -7.52 29.92 29.03
C LYS A 217 -7.43 31.43 29.21
N VAL A 218 -6.70 32.10 28.32
CA VAL A 218 -6.47 33.55 28.36
C VAL A 218 -7.12 34.30 27.20
N LYS A 219 -7.38 33.62 26.08
CA LYS A 219 -7.99 34.24 24.90
C LYS A 219 -8.76 33.22 24.09
N SER A 220 -9.88 33.64 23.49
CA SER A 220 -10.62 32.87 22.49
C SER A 220 -10.78 33.74 21.24
N VAL A 221 -10.42 33.20 20.08
CA VAL A 221 -10.40 33.92 18.81
C VAL A 221 -11.27 33.18 17.80
N LYS A 222 -12.28 33.86 17.26
CA LYS A 222 -12.94 33.45 16.02
C LYS A 222 -11.99 33.80 14.88
N PHE A 223 -11.50 32.77 14.19
CA PHE A 223 -10.51 32.94 13.15
C PHE A 223 -11.19 33.38 11.85
N ASP A 224 -10.73 34.47 11.25
CA ASP A 224 -11.29 35.08 10.03
C ASP A 224 -10.50 34.73 8.76
N GLY A 225 -9.51 33.84 8.86
CA GLY A 225 -8.74 33.34 7.73
C GLY A 225 -7.39 34.04 7.50
N GLN A 226 -7.04 35.09 8.23
CA GLN A 226 -5.80 35.85 7.94
C GLN A 226 -4.71 35.64 9.00
N GLN A 227 -4.95 36.06 10.23
CA GLN A 227 -3.95 36.10 11.31
C GLN A 227 -4.62 36.35 12.64
N ILE A 228 -4.00 35.92 13.73
CA ILE A 228 -4.42 36.31 15.08
C ILE A 228 -3.49 37.38 15.64
N ASN A 229 -4.06 38.34 16.36
CA ASN A 229 -3.31 39.32 17.12
C ASN A 229 -3.00 38.75 18.52
N VAL A 230 -1.73 38.78 18.90
CA VAL A 230 -1.19 38.32 20.19
C VAL A 230 -0.41 39.42 20.93
N SER A 231 -0.47 40.68 20.48
CA SER A 231 0.30 41.79 21.08
C SER A 231 -0.09 42.10 22.53
N ASP A 232 -1.31 41.74 22.92
CA ASP A 232 -1.86 41.86 24.27
C ASP A 232 -1.33 40.78 25.24
N LEU A 233 -0.67 39.74 24.73
CA LEU A 233 -0.04 38.71 25.55
C LEU A 233 1.34 39.16 26.06
N LYS A 234 1.62 38.86 27.33
CA LYS A 234 2.95 39.06 27.92
C LYS A 234 3.94 38.06 27.32
N SER A 235 5.24 38.37 27.38
CA SER A 235 6.29 37.46 26.94
C SER A 235 6.21 36.14 27.71
N GLY A 236 6.26 35.01 27.01
CA GLY A 236 6.07 33.70 27.62
C GLY A 236 5.69 32.57 26.66
N ASN A 237 5.47 31.38 27.21
CA ASN A 237 5.02 30.21 26.45
C ASN A 237 3.50 30.06 26.55
N TYR A 238 2.85 29.88 25.41
CA TYR A 238 1.41 29.66 25.27
C TYR A 238 1.13 28.40 24.45
N TYR A 239 -0.04 27.81 24.66
CA TYR A 239 -0.54 26.66 23.92
C TYR A 239 -1.85 27.03 23.25
N LEU A 240 -1.91 26.86 21.94
CA LEU A 240 -3.08 27.10 21.11
C LEU A 240 -3.80 25.77 20.90
N GLU A 241 -5.06 25.72 21.28
CA GLU A 241 -6.01 24.68 20.90
C GLU A 241 -6.80 25.17 19.70
N ILE A 242 -6.62 24.50 18.57
CA ILE A 242 -7.14 24.90 17.26
C ILE A 242 -8.20 23.89 16.87
N THR A 243 -9.46 24.31 16.88
CA THR A 243 -10.57 23.49 16.38
C THR A 243 -10.67 23.67 14.88
N LEU A 244 -10.71 22.58 14.13
CA LEU A 244 -10.85 22.58 12.67
C LEU A 244 -12.32 22.51 12.25
N ASN A 245 -12.57 22.80 10.97
CA ASN A 245 -13.91 22.76 10.38
C ASN A 245 -14.54 21.35 10.43
N ASP A 246 -13.71 20.29 10.42
CA ASP A 246 -14.15 18.89 10.57
C ASP A 246 -14.41 18.46 12.03
N GLY A 247 -14.20 19.38 12.99
CA GLY A 247 -14.38 19.13 14.42
C GLY A 247 -13.16 18.51 15.13
N SER A 248 -12.09 18.17 14.39
CA SER A 248 -10.84 17.73 15.01
C SER A 248 -10.09 18.90 15.68
N VAL A 249 -9.18 18.56 16.60
CA VAL A 249 -8.42 19.54 17.37
C VAL A 249 -6.92 19.36 17.13
N SER A 250 -6.22 20.47 16.90
CA SER A 250 -4.75 20.53 16.77
C SER A 250 -4.17 21.42 17.87
N TYR A 251 -2.98 21.08 18.36
CA TYR A 251 -2.29 21.83 19.41
C TYR A 251 -0.99 22.42 18.89
N GLN A 252 -0.75 23.71 19.14
CA GLN A 252 0.48 24.38 18.74
C GLN A 252 1.07 25.20 19.89
N LYS A 253 2.40 25.21 19.99
CA LYS A 253 3.11 26.02 20.98
C LYS A 253 3.48 27.37 20.39
N LEU A 254 3.11 28.45 21.06
CA LEU A 254 3.51 29.81 20.75
C LEU A 254 4.53 30.31 21.78
N ILE A 255 5.62 30.90 21.30
CA ILE A 255 6.60 31.65 22.09
C ILE A 255 6.35 33.13 21.81
N LYS A 256 5.87 33.86 22.82
CA LYS A 256 5.61 35.30 22.76
C LYS A 256 6.84 36.07 23.26
N GLU A 257 7.31 37.02 22.46
CA GLU A 257 8.34 38.00 22.81
C GLU A 257 7.74 39.32 23.27
#